data_AF-K6V9B9-F1
#
_entry.id   AF-K6V9B9-F1
#
_cell.length_a   1.000
_cell.length_b   1.000
_cell.length_c   1.000
_cell.angle_alpha   90.00
_cell.angle_beta   90.00
_cell.angle_gamma   90.00
#
_symmetry.space_group_name_H-M   'P 1'
#
loop_
_entity.id
_entity.type
_entity.pdbx_description
1 polymer ?
#
loop_
_entity_poly.entity_id
_entity_poly.type
_entity_poly.pdbx_seq_one_letter_code
_entity_poly.pdbx_strand_id
1 'polypeptide(L)'
;MAEKTTQRVLYSPPWWTLSLLLFLYVGFYSFVNGSVWEGVTDEEAKNVKHLTHEVELQIYSQHTPNCIALFCNNKQETCKEVYKEFVKAANEIASDEVVFVYVDTITLKKTADNFDIKKIPKILTFKDFDPEKGYTFGKKYTKENIVEWFKLLPMPSIEVMEKEHVEKYVEMQKKKGYASIIAFCIKNSDHVHKFFHFGETHSLPNLAVGMVYTDMESDVKIEIYNGPGATIGDANTKYMDAYKPDNNVWVSSDILTFASEYMAQFPVVINYKRTLYKAKKGEIYVYLYSHFGYYSDALYVELAPVIRAHHPQLRFVFPKSDEVTDLLGTENSGNFILVADYRDATVDVLTGLLRPKKYIKQLESEKINAEQLSQAINQFNHNELAQIKKSEKEVKRIAQENYQIVCANNFDTLVLDPEKIVLLFYHVQGCKECKPLFSFWSNISNFFHLENKYKNVLVATMDAKLNDMTDESIDFYPSVVIYPT
;
A
#
# COMPACT_ATOMS: atom_id res chain seq x y z
N MET A 1 -38.55 -24.59 59.93
CA MET A 1 -38.96 -25.95 59.54
C MET A 1 -39.61 -25.88 58.18
N ALA A 2 -39.01 -26.61 57.22
CA ALA A 2 -39.57 -27.22 56.00
C ALA A 2 -40.55 -26.45 55.09
N GLU A 3 -40.04 -25.95 53.95
CA GLU A 3 -40.13 -26.56 52.60
C GLU A 3 -41.40 -27.38 52.21
N LYS A 4 -42.02 -27.03 51.06
CA LYS A 4 -42.15 -27.82 49.79
C LYS A 4 -43.50 -27.80 49.05
N THR A 5 -43.39 -27.36 47.79
CA THR A 5 -43.79 -28.03 46.52
C THR A 5 -45.27 -28.29 46.21
N THR A 6 -45.69 -27.85 45.02
CA THR A 6 -46.94 -28.26 44.35
C THR A 6 -46.62 -29.05 43.09
N GLN A 7 -47.08 -30.32 43.03
CA GLN A 7 -47.04 -31.21 41.85
C GLN A 7 -48.26 -30.97 40.94
N ARG A 8 -48.05 -31.08 39.62
CA ARG A 8 -49.11 -31.19 38.60
C ARG A 8 -49.32 -32.65 38.21
N VAL A 9 -50.58 -33.01 37.98
CA VAL A 9 -51.08 -34.35 37.63
C VAL A 9 -51.09 -34.54 36.11
N LEU A 10 -50.73 -35.76 35.69
CA LEU A 10 -50.78 -36.35 34.34
C LEU A 10 -52.15 -36.94 34.03
N TYR A 11 -52.60 -36.85 32.77
CA TYR A 11 -53.42 -37.89 32.11
C TYR A 11 -53.23 -37.85 30.57
N SER A 12 -52.97 -39.02 29.99
CA SER A 12 -52.96 -39.36 28.55
C SER A 12 -54.15 -40.31 28.27
N PRO A 13 -54.74 -40.38 27.04
CA PRO A 13 -54.35 -41.37 26.00
C PRO A 13 -54.82 -40.97 24.56
N PRO A 14 -55.01 -41.86 23.55
CA PRO A 14 -54.23 -43.00 23.04
C PRO A 14 -53.84 -42.85 21.54
N TRP A 15 -53.11 -43.84 21.06
CA TRP A 15 -52.67 -44.09 19.68
C TRP A 15 -53.78 -43.93 18.62
N TRP A 16 -53.45 -43.27 17.51
CA TRP A 16 -53.72 -43.60 16.09
C TRP A 16 -53.50 -42.34 15.24
N THR A 17 -52.24 -42.02 14.90
CA THR A 17 -51.78 -41.30 13.68
C THR A 17 -50.26 -41.19 13.74
N LEU A 18 -49.56 -42.32 13.59
CA LEU A 18 -48.11 -42.35 13.39
C LEU A 18 -47.84 -42.55 11.89
N SER A 19 -48.00 -41.49 11.09
CA SER A 19 -47.56 -41.44 9.69
C SER A 19 -47.71 -40.01 9.16
N LEU A 20 -46.87 -39.08 9.63
CA LEU A 20 -46.55 -37.81 8.95
C LEU A 20 -45.55 -36.99 9.78
N LEU A 21 -44.40 -37.58 10.13
CA LEU A 21 -43.26 -36.87 10.71
C LEU A 21 -41.98 -37.63 10.33
N LEU A 22 -41.73 -37.73 9.03
CA LEU A 22 -40.43 -38.19 8.52
C LEU A 22 -40.17 -37.63 7.11
N PHE A 23 -40.27 -36.31 6.95
CA PHE A 23 -39.68 -35.61 5.82
C PHE A 23 -39.29 -34.21 6.31
N LEU A 24 -38.08 -33.78 5.95
CA LEU A 24 -37.40 -32.50 6.28
C LEU A 24 -36.45 -32.52 7.48
N TYR A 25 -35.56 -33.51 7.54
CA TYR A 25 -34.21 -33.29 8.12
C TYR A 25 -33.14 -34.11 7.38
N VAL A 26 -33.11 -34.01 6.05
CA VAL A 26 -31.94 -34.41 5.24
C VAL A 26 -31.84 -33.47 4.05
N GLY A 27 -30.80 -32.67 4.04
CA GLY A 27 -30.47 -31.65 3.04
C GLY A 27 -29.76 -30.52 3.79
N PHE A 28 -28.47 -30.26 3.68
CA PHE A 28 -27.53 -30.45 2.57
C PHE A 28 -26.12 -30.51 3.19
N TYR A 29 -25.35 -31.55 2.92
CA TYR A 29 -23.88 -31.50 2.93
C TYR A 29 -23.37 -32.65 2.07
N SER A 30 -23.43 -32.46 0.76
CA SER A 30 -22.61 -33.24 -0.17
C SER A 30 -21.41 -32.38 -0.55
N PHE A 31 -20.41 -32.34 0.32
CA PHE A 31 -19.08 -31.89 -0.07
C PHE A 31 -18.46 -32.98 -0.94
N VAL A 32 -18.14 -32.68 -2.20
CA VAL A 32 -17.17 -33.49 -2.93
C VAL A 32 -15.79 -32.96 -2.56
N ASN A 33 -15.15 -33.58 -1.57
CA ASN A 33 -13.71 -33.50 -1.44
C ASN A 33 -13.11 -34.31 -2.60
N GLY A 34 -12.29 -33.68 -3.43
CA GLY A 34 -11.61 -34.35 -4.52
C GLY A 34 -10.47 -33.50 -5.07
N SER A 35 -9.25 -34.02 -4.96
CA SER A 35 -8.09 -33.56 -5.70
C SER A 35 -8.37 -33.60 -7.21
N VAL A 36 -8.10 -32.49 -7.91
CA VAL A 36 -8.37 -32.38 -9.36
C VAL A 36 -7.20 -32.90 -10.21
N TRP A 37 -6.04 -33.18 -9.59
CA TRP A 37 -4.79 -33.50 -10.28
C TRP A 37 -4.07 -34.71 -9.69
N GLU A 38 -3.58 -35.61 -10.55
CA GLU A 38 -2.70 -36.71 -10.14
C GLU A 38 -1.43 -36.20 -9.44
N GLY A 39 -1.21 -36.65 -8.20
CA GLY A 39 -0.06 -36.31 -7.36
C GLY A 39 -0.34 -35.29 -6.26
N VAL A 40 -1.61 -34.91 -6.04
CA VAL A 40 -2.08 -34.25 -4.82
C VAL A 40 -3.21 -35.12 -4.26
N THR A 41 -3.13 -35.52 -2.99
CA THR A 41 -4.16 -36.33 -2.35
C THR A 41 -5.31 -35.46 -1.83
N ASP A 42 -6.48 -36.06 -1.61
CA ASP A 42 -7.63 -35.36 -1.03
C ASP A 42 -7.34 -34.81 0.38
N GLU A 43 -6.46 -35.50 1.12
CA GLU A 43 -6.00 -35.06 2.43
C GLU A 43 -5.08 -33.83 2.35
N GLU A 44 -4.24 -33.75 1.31
CA GLU A 44 -3.41 -32.57 1.06
C GLU A 44 -4.24 -31.36 0.64
N ALA A 45 -5.32 -31.57 -0.12
CA ALA A 45 -6.19 -30.51 -0.63
C ALA A 45 -7.34 -30.11 0.32
N LYS A 46 -7.38 -30.62 1.56
CA LYS A 46 -8.51 -30.46 2.50
C LYS A 46 -8.93 -29.00 2.79
N ASN A 47 -8.01 -28.05 2.66
CA ASN A 47 -8.25 -26.63 2.92
C ASN A 47 -8.62 -25.82 1.65
N VAL A 48 -8.71 -26.47 0.49
CA VAL A 48 -9.15 -25.86 -0.77
C VAL A 48 -10.54 -26.38 -1.11
N LYS A 49 -11.51 -25.47 -1.14
CA LYS A 49 -12.89 -25.80 -1.51
C LYS A 49 -13.04 -25.78 -3.03
N HIS A 50 -13.60 -26.83 -3.61
CA HIS A 50 -13.89 -26.88 -5.04
C HIS A 50 -15.29 -26.36 -5.32
N LEU A 51 -15.38 -25.34 -6.16
CA LEU A 51 -16.67 -24.78 -6.51
C LEU A 51 -17.41 -25.65 -7.52
N THR A 52 -18.70 -25.81 -7.26
CA THR A 52 -19.67 -26.41 -8.16
C THR A 52 -20.80 -25.43 -8.42
N HIS A 53 -21.65 -25.69 -9.42
CA HIS A 53 -22.81 -24.84 -9.73
C HIS A 53 -23.78 -24.66 -8.56
N GLU A 54 -23.81 -25.59 -7.60
CA GLU A 54 -24.69 -25.51 -6.41
C GLU A 54 -24.09 -24.67 -5.28
N VAL A 55 -22.79 -24.37 -5.32
CA VAL A 55 -22.01 -23.73 -4.25
C VAL A 55 -21.45 -22.36 -4.68
N GLU A 56 -21.79 -21.90 -5.90
CA GLU A 56 -21.37 -20.61 -6.49
C GLU A 56 -21.56 -19.42 -5.53
N LEU A 57 -22.57 -19.50 -4.66
CA LEU A 57 -22.85 -18.55 -3.59
C LEU A 57 -21.68 -18.31 -2.61
N GLN A 58 -20.66 -19.16 -2.51
CA GLN A 58 -19.55 -18.97 -1.56
C GLN A 58 -18.58 -17.83 -1.92
N ILE A 59 -18.33 -17.57 -3.21
CA ILE A 59 -17.58 -16.36 -3.62
C ILE A 59 -18.40 -15.10 -3.31
N TYR A 60 -19.73 -15.21 -3.39
CA TYR A 60 -20.70 -14.15 -3.14
C TYR A 60 -21.23 -14.13 -1.69
N SER A 61 -20.72 -15.00 -0.79
CA SER A 61 -21.32 -15.26 0.52
C SER A 61 -20.85 -14.23 1.54
N GLN A 62 -21.81 -13.55 2.18
CA GLN A 62 -21.60 -12.55 3.24
C GLN A 62 -21.02 -13.12 4.56
N HIS A 63 -20.55 -14.37 4.56
CA HIS A 63 -20.04 -15.05 5.76
C HIS A 63 -18.55 -15.37 5.71
N THR A 64 -17.84 -15.04 4.64
CA THR A 64 -16.39 -15.25 4.54
C THR A 64 -15.67 -13.94 4.18
N PRO A 65 -14.96 -13.29 5.12
CA PRO A 65 -14.38 -11.96 4.88
C PRO A 65 -13.21 -12.00 3.89
N ASN A 66 -12.51 -13.12 3.71
CA ASN A 66 -11.43 -13.22 2.72
C ASN A 66 -11.54 -14.52 1.91
N CYS A 67 -11.71 -14.39 0.59
CA CYS A 67 -11.72 -15.52 -0.35
C CYS A 67 -10.53 -15.40 -1.32
N ILE A 68 -9.73 -16.44 -1.44
CA ILE A 68 -8.66 -16.53 -2.44
C ILE A 68 -9.08 -17.59 -3.45
N ALA A 69 -9.35 -17.19 -4.69
CA ALA A 69 -9.84 -18.06 -5.75
C ALA A 69 -8.76 -18.32 -6.81
N LEU A 70 -8.53 -19.60 -7.11
CA LEU A 70 -7.71 -20.06 -8.24
C LEU A 70 -8.61 -20.46 -9.41
N PHE A 71 -8.56 -19.71 -10.50
CA PHE A 71 -9.20 -20.03 -11.77
C PHE A 71 -8.26 -20.84 -12.64
N CYS A 72 -8.66 -22.06 -12.97
CA CYS A 72 -7.81 -23.05 -13.61
C CYS A 72 -8.66 -24.13 -14.33
N ASN A 73 -8.06 -25.12 -15.00
CA ASN A 73 -8.74 -26.33 -15.47
C ASN A 73 -7.77 -27.48 -15.72
N ASN A 74 -8.29 -28.71 -15.82
CA ASN A 74 -7.53 -29.95 -15.97
C ASN A 74 -6.84 -30.16 -17.34
N LYS A 75 -7.06 -29.27 -18.32
CA LYS A 75 -6.49 -29.41 -19.67
C LYS A 75 -5.15 -28.71 -19.87
N GLN A 76 -4.75 -27.85 -18.93
CA GLN A 76 -3.54 -27.04 -19.07
C GLN A 76 -2.47 -27.45 -18.04
N GLU A 77 -1.29 -27.87 -18.51
CA GLU A 77 -0.23 -28.43 -17.64
C GLU A 77 0.31 -27.42 -16.61
N THR A 78 0.44 -26.15 -16.99
CA THR A 78 0.89 -25.06 -16.08
C THR A 78 -0.01 -24.92 -14.85
N CYS A 79 -1.25 -25.35 -14.97
CA CYS A 79 -2.28 -25.26 -13.95
C CYS A 79 -2.06 -26.29 -12.82
N LYS A 80 -1.40 -27.42 -13.14
CA LYS A 80 -1.02 -28.47 -12.17
C LYS A 80 -0.01 -27.96 -11.13
N GLU A 81 1.05 -27.30 -11.58
CA GLU A 81 2.10 -26.80 -10.68
C GLU A 81 1.62 -25.63 -9.83
N VAL A 82 0.78 -24.75 -10.40
CA VAL A 82 0.15 -23.66 -9.62
C VAL A 82 -0.80 -24.21 -8.56
N TYR A 83 -1.58 -25.26 -8.88
CA TYR A 83 -2.47 -25.88 -7.91
C TYR A 83 -1.72 -26.46 -6.69
N LYS A 84 -0.56 -27.10 -6.89
CA LYS A 84 0.27 -27.61 -5.79
C LYS A 84 0.72 -26.49 -4.84
N GLU A 85 1.22 -25.39 -5.38
CA GLU A 85 1.67 -24.24 -4.58
C GLU A 85 0.50 -23.54 -3.89
N PHE A 86 -0.67 -23.50 -4.54
CA PHE A 86 -1.90 -22.97 -3.98
C PHE A 86 -2.40 -23.78 -2.79
N VAL A 87 -2.39 -25.12 -2.89
CA VAL A 87 -2.75 -26.03 -1.78
C VAL A 87 -1.79 -25.86 -0.61
N LYS A 88 -0.47 -25.74 -0.84
CA LYS A 88 0.50 -25.45 0.21
C LYS A 88 0.19 -24.12 0.92
N ALA A 89 -0.18 -23.09 0.17
CA ALA A 89 -0.55 -21.79 0.75
C ALA A 89 -1.84 -21.89 1.57
N ALA A 90 -2.85 -22.59 1.07
CA ALA A 90 -4.10 -22.87 1.78
C ALA A 90 -3.84 -23.58 3.12
N ASN A 91 -2.97 -24.58 3.12
CA ASN A 91 -2.61 -25.31 4.34
C ASN A 91 -1.83 -24.48 5.37
N GLU A 92 -1.23 -23.37 4.97
CA GLU A 92 -0.52 -22.47 5.88
C GLU A 92 -1.44 -21.43 6.52
N ILE A 93 -2.39 -20.87 5.76
CA ILE A 93 -3.14 -19.68 6.20
C ILE A 93 -4.67 -19.79 6.13
N ALA A 94 -5.25 -20.91 5.67
CA ALA A 94 -6.70 -21.08 5.71
C ALA A 94 -7.23 -21.11 7.15
N SER A 95 -8.36 -20.44 7.37
CA SER A 95 -9.03 -20.33 8.67
C SER A 95 -10.53 -20.05 8.46
N ASP A 96 -11.27 -19.83 9.54
CA ASP A 96 -12.67 -19.38 9.46
C ASP A 96 -12.81 -18.00 8.77
N GLU A 97 -11.73 -17.21 8.73
CA GLU A 97 -11.70 -15.87 8.12
C GLU A 97 -11.10 -15.84 6.70
N VAL A 98 -10.38 -16.90 6.30
CA VAL A 98 -9.67 -16.99 5.01
C VAL A 98 -9.97 -18.33 4.34
N VAL A 99 -10.70 -18.27 3.23
CA VAL A 99 -11.09 -19.47 2.46
C VAL A 99 -10.38 -19.50 1.12
N PHE A 100 -9.83 -20.66 0.80
CA PHE A 100 -9.25 -20.95 -0.50
C PHE A 100 -10.23 -21.71 -1.35
N VAL A 101 -10.38 -21.28 -2.60
CA VAL A 101 -11.36 -21.81 -3.52
C VAL A 101 -10.73 -22.12 -4.86
N TYR A 102 -11.06 -23.27 -5.42
CA TYR A 102 -10.72 -23.67 -6.77
C TYR A 102 -11.93 -23.49 -7.69
N VAL A 103 -11.74 -22.80 -8.81
CA VAL A 103 -12.74 -22.56 -9.86
C VAL A 103 -12.29 -23.24 -11.15
N ASP A 104 -13.00 -24.28 -11.55
CA ASP A 104 -12.77 -24.90 -12.86
C ASP A 104 -13.43 -24.06 -13.96
N THR A 105 -12.61 -23.44 -14.80
CA THR A 105 -13.03 -22.55 -15.89
C THR A 105 -13.77 -23.25 -17.03
N ILE A 106 -13.72 -24.59 -17.12
CA ILE A 106 -14.48 -25.36 -18.10
C ILE A 106 -15.89 -25.62 -17.58
N THR A 107 -16.02 -26.07 -16.34
CA THR A 107 -17.32 -26.39 -15.74
C THR A 107 -18.08 -25.13 -15.33
N LEU A 108 -17.37 -24.11 -14.81
CA LEU A 108 -17.92 -22.82 -14.36
C LEU A 108 -17.55 -21.69 -15.33
N LYS A 109 -17.80 -21.90 -16.62
CA LYS A 109 -17.45 -20.95 -17.67
C LYS A 109 -18.08 -19.57 -17.44
N LYS A 110 -19.37 -19.51 -17.04
CA LYS A 110 -20.08 -18.25 -16.76
C LYS A 110 -19.41 -17.43 -15.64
N THR A 111 -19.02 -18.10 -14.56
CA THR A 111 -18.32 -17.46 -13.43
C THR A 111 -16.96 -16.92 -13.89
N ALA A 112 -16.21 -17.70 -14.68
CA ALA A 112 -14.93 -17.25 -15.24
C ALA A 112 -15.10 -16.05 -16.21
N ASP A 113 -16.15 -16.05 -17.03
CA ASP A 113 -16.49 -14.95 -17.93
C ASP A 113 -16.87 -13.67 -17.16
N ASN A 114 -17.66 -13.79 -16.06
CA ASN A 114 -18.03 -12.66 -15.20
C ASN A 114 -16.82 -11.96 -14.57
N PHE A 115 -15.74 -12.71 -14.30
CA PHE A 115 -14.48 -12.18 -13.76
C PHE A 115 -13.44 -11.85 -14.83
N ASP A 116 -13.84 -11.80 -16.11
CA ASP A 116 -12.97 -11.46 -17.24
C ASP A 116 -11.70 -12.36 -17.31
N ILE A 117 -11.84 -13.64 -16.94
CA ILE A 117 -10.73 -14.60 -16.91
C ILE A 117 -10.40 -15.09 -18.32
N LYS A 118 -9.56 -14.33 -19.01
CA LYS A 118 -9.12 -14.62 -20.39
C LYS A 118 -7.87 -15.51 -20.47
N LYS A 119 -7.13 -15.63 -19.37
CA LYS A 119 -5.89 -16.42 -19.26
C LYS A 119 -5.88 -17.16 -17.93
N ILE A 120 -5.49 -18.44 -17.96
CA ILE A 120 -5.31 -19.29 -16.79
C ILE A 120 -3.87 -19.85 -16.77
N PRO A 121 -3.33 -20.26 -15.61
CA PRO A 121 -3.90 -20.11 -14.27
C PRO A 121 -3.99 -18.64 -13.85
N LYS A 122 -5.01 -18.30 -13.05
CA LYS A 122 -5.16 -16.94 -12.50
C LYS A 122 -5.66 -17.01 -11.06
N ILE A 123 -5.03 -16.27 -10.16
CA ILE A 123 -5.47 -16.14 -8.77
C ILE A 123 -6.07 -14.74 -8.58
N LEU A 124 -7.28 -14.71 -8.04
CA LEU A 124 -7.93 -13.50 -7.53
C LEU A 124 -8.07 -13.61 -6.01
N THR A 125 -7.86 -12.52 -5.30
CA THR A 125 -8.24 -12.41 -3.89
C THR A 125 -9.41 -11.46 -3.77
N PHE A 126 -10.46 -11.88 -3.10
CA PHE A 126 -11.62 -11.12 -2.73
C PHE A 126 -11.55 -10.87 -1.22
N LYS A 127 -11.60 -9.60 -0.81
CA LYS A 127 -11.69 -9.20 0.60
C LYS A 127 -13.03 -8.51 0.84
N ASP A 128 -13.55 -8.65 2.05
CA ASP A 128 -14.64 -7.89 2.65
C ASP A 128 -15.91 -7.78 1.78
N PHE A 129 -16.33 -8.91 1.20
CA PHE A 129 -17.62 -9.08 0.52
C PHE A 129 -17.82 -8.27 -0.77
N ASP A 130 -16.75 -7.88 -1.47
CA ASP A 130 -16.82 -7.34 -2.84
C ASP A 130 -16.51 -8.46 -3.87
N PRO A 131 -17.55 -9.14 -4.40
CA PRO A 131 -17.38 -10.18 -5.40
C PRO A 131 -17.24 -9.63 -6.81
N GLU A 132 -17.09 -8.31 -7.01
CA GLU A 132 -16.88 -7.70 -8.33
C GLU A 132 -15.42 -7.20 -8.49
N LYS A 133 -14.69 -6.97 -7.39
CA LYS A 133 -13.28 -6.54 -7.40
C LYS A 133 -12.32 -7.59 -6.84
N GLY A 134 -12.03 -8.60 -7.66
CA GLY A 134 -10.92 -9.52 -7.37
C GLY A 134 -9.55 -8.86 -7.56
N TYR A 135 -8.75 -8.76 -6.50
CA TYR A 135 -7.35 -8.34 -6.58
C TYR A 135 -6.54 -9.39 -7.34
N THR A 136 -6.04 -9.03 -8.51
CA THR A 136 -5.28 -9.95 -9.35
C THR A 136 -3.87 -10.17 -8.79
N PHE A 137 -3.53 -11.43 -8.53
CA PHE A 137 -2.18 -11.83 -8.18
C PHE A 137 -1.24 -11.72 -9.39
N GLY A 138 -0.17 -10.92 -9.26
CA GLY A 138 0.77 -10.61 -10.36
C GLY A 138 2.19 -11.16 -10.20
N LYS A 139 2.50 -11.90 -9.13
CA LYS A 139 3.83 -12.47 -8.88
C LYS A 139 3.94 -13.90 -9.43
N LYS A 140 5.13 -14.51 -9.31
CA LYS A 140 5.32 -15.95 -9.59
C LYS A 140 4.48 -16.78 -8.62
N TYR A 141 3.75 -17.78 -9.12
CA TYR A 141 2.91 -18.70 -8.35
C TYR A 141 3.74 -19.65 -7.47
N THR A 142 4.22 -19.14 -6.33
CA THR A 142 4.85 -19.93 -5.27
C THR A 142 4.09 -19.71 -3.98
N LYS A 143 4.13 -20.69 -3.07
CA LYS A 143 3.50 -20.61 -1.74
C LYS A 143 3.86 -19.29 -1.03
N GLU A 144 5.15 -18.96 -0.95
CA GLU A 144 5.64 -17.77 -0.25
C GLU A 144 5.07 -16.48 -0.85
N ASN A 145 5.02 -16.37 -2.17
CA ASN A 145 4.50 -15.18 -2.84
C ASN A 145 2.99 -15.04 -2.65
N ILE A 146 2.23 -16.15 -2.68
CA ILE A 146 0.77 -16.14 -2.48
C ILE A 146 0.44 -15.70 -1.04
N VAL A 147 1.14 -16.27 -0.04
CA VAL A 147 0.97 -15.90 1.37
C VAL A 147 1.40 -14.45 1.63
N GLU A 148 2.55 -14.03 1.11
CA GLU A 148 3.04 -12.66 1.25
C GLU A 148 2.09 -11.65 0.57
N TRP A 149 1.63 -11.95 -0.65
CA TRP A 149 0.65 -11.13 -1.36
C TRP A 149 -0.60 -10.92 -0.53
N PHE A 150 -1.20 -12.01 0.00
CA PHE A 150 -2.39 -11.91 0.84
C PHE A 150 -2.19 -11.00 2.06
N LYS A 151 -1.04 -11.13 2.74
CA LYS A 151 -0.67 -10.31 3.90
C LYS A 151 -0.44 -8.83 3.55
N LEU A 152 -0.02 -8.54 2.33
CA LEU A 152 0.29 -7.19 1.84
C LEU A 152 -0.88 -6.51 1.14
N LEU A 153 -1.96 -7.24 0.82
CA LEU A 153 -3.19 -6.63 0.31
C LEU A 153 -3.71 -5.63 1.34
N PRO A 154 -4.17 -4.43 0.92
CA PRO A 154 -4.68 -3.42 1.83
C PRO A 154 -5.72 -4.02 2.79
N MET A 155 -5.67 -3.58 4.05
CA MET A 155 -6.74 -3.82 5.02
C MET A 155 -8.00 -3.07 4.56
N PRO A 156 -9.21 -3.48 4.98
CA PRO A 156 -10.46 -2.87 4.53
C PRO A 156 -10.36 -1.34 4.57
N SER A 157 -10.72 -0.70 3.46
CA SER A 157 -10.72 0.77 3.38
C SER A 157 -11.76 1.35 4.34
N ILE A 158 -12.73 0.53 4.77
CA ILE A 158 -13.88 0.88 5.60
C ILE A 158 -13.94 -0.02 6.85
N GLU A 159 -13.86 0.57 8.03
CA GLU A 159 -14.03 -0.14 9.30
C GLU A 159 -15.51 -0.22 9.68
N VAL A 160 -16.10 -1.43 9.62
CA VAL A 160 -17.48 -1.66 10.08
C VAL A 160 -17.48 -1.89 11.59
N MET A 161 -18.28 -1.13 12.32
CA MET A 161 -18.31 -1.15 13.78
C MET A 161 -19.72 -1.03 14.37
N GLU A 162 -19.87 -1.44 15.62
CA GLU A 162 -21.10 -1.20 16.40
C GLU A 162 -21.19 0.28 16.81
N LYS A 163 -22.42 0.77 17.02
CA LYS A 163 -22.70 2.20 17.29
C LYS A 163 -21.96 2.70 18.54
N GLU A 164 -21.80 1.85 19.54
CA GLU A 164 -21.14 2.12 20.80
C GLU A 164 -19.62 2.33 20.65
N HIS A 165 -19.02 1.82 19.56
CA HIS A 165 -17.59 1.92 19.30
C HIS A 165 -17.20 3.18 18.51
N VAL A 166 -18.16 3.92 17.96
CA VAL A 166 -17.91 5.10 17.11
C VAL A 166 -17.08 6.16 17.82
N GLU A 167 -17.47 6.54 19.04
CA GLU A 167 -16.76 7.59 19.79
C GLU A 167 -15.30 7.21 20.04
N LYS A 168 -15.06 5.95 20.42
CA LYS A 168 -13.72 5.42 20.67
C LYS A 168 -12.89 5.38 19.38
N TYR A 169 -13.49 4.98 18.27
CA TYR A 169 -12.85 4.99 16.95
C TYR A 169 -12.46 6.41 16.53
N VAL A 170 -13.41 7.35 16.58
CA VAL A 170 -13.22 8.75 16.22
C VAL A 170 -12.10 9.38 17.09
N GLU A 171 -12.10 9.13 18.40
CA GLU A 171 -11.05 9.61 19.31
C GLU A 171 -9.68 8.96 19.03
N MET A 172 -9.65 7.68 18.64
CA MET A 172 -8.41 7.02 18.25
C MET A 172 -7.82 7.62 16.98
N GLN A 173 -8.64 7.89 15.96
CA GLN A 173 -8.18 8.50 14.70
C GLN A 173 -7.78 9.97 14.91
N LYS A 174 -8.50 10.70 15.77
CA LYS A 174 -8.16 12.07 16.19
C LYS A 174 -6.73 12.17 16.72
N LYS A 175 -6.32 11.22 17.59
CA LYS A 175 -4.94 11.17 18.13
C LYS A 175 -3.87 10.92 17.08
N LYS A 176 -4.22 10.37 15.93
CA LYS A 176 -3.33 10.19 14.77
C LYS A 176 -3.32 11.41 13.84
N GLY A 177 -4.11 12.44 14.13
CA GLY A 177 -4.34 13.59 13.26
C GLY A 177 -5.26 13.31 12.08
N TYR A 178 -6.05 12.23 12.12
CA TYR A 178 -6.89 11.81 11.01
C TYR A 178 -8.32 12.31 11.20
N ALA A 179 -8.99 12.60 10.10
CA ALA A 179 -10.43 12.75 10.07
C ALA A 179 -11.09 11.36 10.03
N SER A 180 -12.33 11.27 10.50
CA SER A 180 -13.14 10.06 10.45
C SER A 180 -14.45 10.36 9.74
N ILE A 181 -14.70 9.75 8.58
CA ILE A 181 -16.00 9.79 7.92
C ILE A 181 -16.77 8.51 8.26
N ILE A 182 -17.92 8.67 8.90
CA ILE A 182 -18.76 7.59 9.41
C ILE A 182 -20.10 7.61 8.70
N ALA A 183 -20.44 6.50 8.05
CA ALA A 183 -21.80 6.27 7.55
C ALA A 183 -22.62 5.47 8.56
N PHE A 184 -23.84 5.92 8.81
CA PHE A 184 -24.87 5.18 9.52
C PHE A 184 -25.91 4.76 8.49
N CYS A 185 -26.11 3.46 8.32
CA CYS A 185 -26.95 2.93 7.25
C CYS A 185 -27.73 1.70 7.68
N ILE A 186 -28.92 1.50 7.10
CA ILE A 186 -29.67 0.27 7.29
C ILE A 186 -28.98 -0.86 6.54
N LYS A 187 -28.85 -2.01 7.21
CA LYS A 187 -28.25 -3.21 6.61
C LYS A 187 -29.00 -3.60 5.33
N ASN A 188 -28.25 -3.88 4.26
CA ASN A 188 -28.75 -4.22 2.92
C ASN A 188 -29.48 -3.09 2.16
N SER A 189 -29.32 -1.83 2.54
CA SER A 189 -29.82 -0.68 1.76
C SER A 189 -28.87 -0.29 0.62
N ASP A 190 -29.37 0.44 -0.39
CA ASP A 190 -28.52 0.98 -1.47
C ASP A 190 -27.42 1.91 -0.93
N HIS A 191 -27.69 2.63 0.17
CA HIS A 191 -26.73 3.49 0.86
C HIS A 191 -25.43 2.75 1.24
N VAL A 192 -25.52 1.49 1.66
CA VAL A 192 -24.37 0.63 1.97
C VAL A 192 -23.47 0.52 0.73
N HIS A 193 -24.04 0.14 -0.41
CA HIS A 193 -23.28 -0.03 -1.65
C HIS A 193 -22.63 1.27 -2.12
N LYS A 194 -23.33 2.41 -1.99
CA LYS A 194 -22.80 3.73 -2.39
C LYS A 194 -21.63 4.17 -1.51
N PHE A 195 -21.74 3.97 -0.20
CA PHE A 195 -20.67 4.32 0.73
C PHE A 195 -19.47 3.37 0.62
N PHE A 196 -19.71 2.07 0.44
CA PHE A 196 -18.66 1.11 0.10
C PHE A 196 -17.92 1.50 -1.18
N HIS A 197 -18.67 1.87 -2.23
CA HIS A 197 -18.05 2.34 -3.46
C HIS A 197 -17.16 3.56 -3.19
N PHE A 198 -17.61 4.54 -2.42
CA PHE A 198 -16.80 5.69 -2.04
C PHE A 198 -15.51 5.29 -1.32
N GLY A 199 -15.61 4.56 -0.21
CA GLY A 199 -14.44 4.23 0.61
C GLY A 199 -13.44 3.30 -0.08
N GLU A 200 -13.89 2.42 -0.98
CA GLU A 200 -13.01 1.49 -1.70
C GLU A 200 -12.40 2.05 -2.98
N THR A 201 -13.04 3.04 -3.62
CA THR A 201 -12.51 3.63 -4.87
C THR A 201 -11.75 4.92 -4.66
N HIS A 202 -11.95 5.59 -3.53
CA HIS A 202 -11.33 6.87 -3.23
C HIS A 202 -10.50 6.78 -1.96
N SER A 203 -9.21 7.06 -2.10
CA SER A 203 -8.32 7.24 -0.95
C SER A 203 -8.02 8.72 -0.79
N LEU A 204 -8.54 9.32 0.28
CA LEU A 204 -8.19 10.69 0.68
C LEU A 204 -7.12 10.62 1.78
N PRO A 205 -6.02 11.40 1.65
CA PRO A 205 -5.01 11.45 2.70
C PRO A 205 -5.59 11.87 4.05
N ASN A 206 -5.13 11.23 5.13
CA ASN A 206 -5.55 11.48 6.52
C ASN A 206 -7.06 11.24 6.79
N LEU A 207 -7.78 10.54 5.90
CA LEU A 207 -9.18 10.20 6.12
C LEU A 207 -9.31 8.72 6.46
N ALA A 208 -9.86 8.43 7.63
CA ALA A 208 -10.28 7.10 8.03
C ALA A 208 -11.78 6.94 7.73
N VAL A 209 -12.17 5.82 7.16
CA VAL A 209 -13.56 5.56 6.76
C VAL A 209 -14.15 4.49 7.67
N GLY A 210 -15.32 4.77 8.24
CA GLY A 210 -16.03 3.86 9.12
C GLY A 210 -17.50 3.74 8.75
N MET A 211 -18.14 2.65 9.15
CA MET A 211 -19.55 2.40 8.88
C MET A 211 -20.23 1.70 10.05
N VAL A 212 -21.49 2.03 10.29
CA VAL A 212 -22.32 1.52 11.37
C VAL A 212 -23.66 1.10 10.80
N TYR A 213 -24.12 -0.10 11.17
CA TYR A 213 -25.49 -0.51 10.86
C TYR A 213 -26.47 0.06 11.88
N THR A 214 -27.58 0.60 11.39
CA THR A 214 -28.69 1.09 12.22
C THR A 214 -30.00 0.43 11.79
N ASP A 215 -30.92 0.26 12.74
CA ASP A 215 -32.27 -0.27 12.48
C ASP A 215 -33.30 0.84 12.22
N MET A 216 -32.93 2.11 12.44
CA MET A 216 -33.84 3.26 12.31
C MET A 216 -33.49 4.13 11.10
N GLU A 217 -34.45 4.37 10.21
CA GLU A 217 -34.30 5.27 9.05
C GLU A 217 -33.90 6.70 9.47
N SER A 218 -34.36 7.17 10.63
CA SER A 218 -33.99 8.49 11.16
C SER A 218 -32.51 8.65 11.49
N ASP A 219 -31.79 7.54 11.66
CA ASP A 219 -30.37 7.52 11.97
C ASP A 219 -29.50 7.44 10.71
N VAL A 220 -30.09 7.31 9.52
CA VAL A 220 -29.34 7.20 8.26
C VAL A 220 -28.70 8.54 7.89
N LYS A 221 -27.37 8.59 7.91
CA LYS A 221 -26.58 9.80 7.65
C LYS A 221 -25.12 9.49 7.39
N ILE A 222 -24.38 10.46 6.86
CA ILE A 222 -22.92 10.46 6.82
C ILE A 222 -22.42 11.69 7.57
N GLU A 223 -21.51 11.46 8.51
CA GLU A 223 -20.86 12.51 9.28
C GLU A 223 -19.34 12.39 9.15
N ILE A 224 -18.65 13.52 9.12
CA ILE A 224 -17.19 13.58 9.13
C ILE A 224 -16.74 14.35 10.37
N TYR A 225 -15.73 13.81 11.04
CA TYR A 225 -15.23 14.29 12.33
C TYR A 225 -13.73 14.53 12.26
N ASN A 226 -13.25 15.49 13.05
CA ASN A 226 -11.84 15.78 13.29
C ASN A 226 -11.06 16.07 11.99
N GLY A 227 -9.75 15.86 12.06
CA GLY A 227 -8.77 16.25 11.05
C GLY A 227 -7.48 16.69 11.74
N PRO A 228 -6.44 17.00 10.97
CA PRO A 228 -5.21 17.55 11.53
C PRO A 228 -5.45 18.77 12.43
N GLY A 229 -4.96 18.74 13.67
CA GLY A 229 -5.08 19.85 14.65
C GLY A 229 -6.29 19.75 15.59
N ALA A 230 -7.14 18.73 15.44
CA ALA A 230 -8.42 18.63 16.15
C ALA A 230 -8.34 18.50 17.69
N THR A 231 -7.20 18.07 18.26
CA THR A 231 -7.03 18.01 19.73
C THR A 231 -6.87 19.37 20.38
N ILE A 232 -6.39 20.36 19.63
CA ILE A 232 -6.22 21.73 20.11
C ILE A 232 -7.42 22.58 19.67
N GLY A 233 -7.86 22.40 18.43
CA GLY A 233 -8.88 23.22 17.83
C GLY A 233 -8.33 24.55 17.32
N ASP A 234 -8.99 25.08 16.29
CA ASP A 234 -8.74 26.38 15.69
C ASP A 234 -10.11 27.00 15.42
N ALA A 235 -10.31 28.26 15.80
CA ALA A 235 -11.61 28.93 15.69
C ALA A 235 -12.11 29.03 14.25
N ASN A 236 -11.19 28.97 13.28
CA ASN A 236 -11.49 29.08 11.85
C ASN A 236 -11.60 27.72 11.14
N THR A 237 -11.47 26.61 11.86
CA THR A 237 -11.46 25.27 11.27
C THR A 237 -12.65 24.47 11.75
N LYS A 238 -13.40 23.87 10.81
CA LYS A 238 -14.54 23.02 11.11
C LYS A 238 -14.06 21.58 11.34
N TYR A 239 -14.33 21.05 12.55
CA TYR A 239 -13.94 19.69 12.95
C TYR A 239 -15.12 18.69 13.00
N MET A 240 -16.28 19.08 12.50
CA MET A 240 -17.42 18.20 12.33
C MET A 240 -18.32 18.73 11.22
N ASP A 241 -18.74 17.86 10.30
CA ASP A 241 -19.76 18.18 9.31
C ASP A 241 -20.66 16.97 9.03
N ALA A 242 -21.82 17.23 8.43
CA ALA A 242 -22.76 16.21 7.99
C ALA A 242 -23.02 16.37 6.49
N TYR A 243 -22.94 15.26 5.76
CA TYR A 243 -23.28 15.22 4.36
C TYR A 243 -24.79 15.45 4.18
N LYS A 244 -25.14 16.30 3.20
CA LYS A 244 -26.54 16.65 2.88
C LYS A 244 -26.87 16.18 1.47
N PRO A 245 -27.36 14.94 1.31
CA PRO A 245 -27.73 14.41 -0.01
C PRO A 245 -29.00 15.08 -0.55
N ASP A 246 -29.09 15.19 -1.88
CA ASP A 246 -30.31 15.57 -2.56
C ASP A 246 -31.34 14.43 -2.48
N ASN A 247 -32.56 14.74 -2.00
CA ASN A 247 -33.66 13.78 -1.84
C ASN A 247 -33.29 12.49 -1.08
N ASN A 248 -32.33 12.55 -0.16
CA ASN A 248 -31.82 11.41 0.62
C ASN A 248 -31.16 10.29 -0.24
N VAL A 249 -30.75 10.61 -1.47
CA VAL A 249 -30.04 9.67 -2.35
C VAL A 249 -28.54 9.87 -2.18
N TRP A 250 -27.82 8.79 -1.86
CA TRP A 250 -26.36 8.83 -1.75
C TRP A 250 -25.72 8.53 -3.09
N VAL A 251 -24.74 9.34 -3.47
CA VAL A 251 -23.93 9.12 -4.66
C VAL A 251 -22.46 9.17 -4.25
N SER A 252 -21.69 8.17 -4.65
CA SER A 252 -20.28 8.09 -4.26
C SER A 252 -19.44 9.30 -4.70
N SER A 253 -19.73 9.89 -5.86
CA SER A 253 -19.05 11.10 -6.32
C SER A 253 -19.32 12.30 -5.42
N ASP A 254 -20.54 12.39 -4.90
CA ASP A 254 -20.98 13.52 -4.09
C ASP A 254 -20.44 13.40 -2.67
N ILE A 255 -20.36 12.17 -2.15
CA ILE A 255 -19.66 11.85 -0.90
C ILE A 255 -18.17 12.19 -1.04
N LEU A 256 -17.54 11.86 -2.18
CA LEU A 256 -16.15 12.25 -2.46
C LEU A 256 -15.99 13.77 -2.47
N THR A 257 -16.85 14.51 -3.16
CA THR A 257 -16.80 15.97 -3.19
C THR A 257 -16.93 16.54 -1.79
N PHE A 258 -17.92 16.09 -1.02
CA PHE A 258 -18.12 16.48 0.37
C PHE A 258 -16.87 16.23 1.23
N ALA A 259 -16.33 15.01 1.19
CA ALA A 259 -15.14 14.66 1.96
C ALA A 259 -13.90 15.47 1.50
N SER A 260 -13.75 15.71 0.20
CA SER A 260 -12.64 16.47 -0.37
C SER A 260 -12.70 17.95 0.02
N GLU A 261 -13.89 18.56 -0.01
CA GLU A 261 -14.11 19.94 0.44
C GLU A 261 -13.83 20.10 1.93
N TYR A 262 -14.30 19.16 2.75
CA TYR A 262 -13.98 19.14 4.18
C TYR A 262 -12.47 19.01 4.43
N MET A 263 -11.80 18.09 3.72
CA MET A 263 -10.37 17.83 3.88
C MET A 263 -9.49 18.95 3.30
N ALA A 264 -9.99 19.78 2.39
CA ALA A 264 -9.24 20.92 1.83
C ALA A 264 -8.83 21.96 2.90
N GLN A 265 -9.50 21.98 4.05
CA GLN A 265 -9.11 22.78 5.23
C GLN A 265 -7.75 22.36 5.82
N PHE A 266 -7.30 21.13 5.53
CA PHE A 266 -6.09 20.51 6.06
C PHE A 266 -5.09 20.17 4.94
N PRO A 267 -4.40 21.17 4.35
CA PRO A 267 -3.52 20.96 3.20
C PRO A 267 -2.16 20.31 3.56
N VAL A 268 -2.19 19.16 4.22
CA VAL A 268 -1.02 18.36 4.61
C VAL A 268 -1.29 16.87 4.47
N VAL A 269 -0.27 16.07 4.16
CA VAL A 269 -0.36 14.60 4.21
C VAL A 269 0.50 14.05 5.32
N ILE A 270 -0.09 13.30 6.24
CA ILE A 270 0.59 12.63 7.36
C ILE A 270 1.01 11.22 6.92
N ASN A 271 2.13 10.73 7.46
CA ASN A 271 2.65 9.40 7.15
C ASN A 271 2.94 9.21 5.66
N TYR A 272 3.40 10.27 5.00
CA TYR A 272 3.60 10.32 3.57
C TYR A 272 4.70 9.35 3.10
N LYS A 273 4.43 8.71 1.97
CA LYS A 273 5.34 7.88 1.18
C LYS A 273 5.04 8.09 -0.29
N ARG A 274 6.07 8.21 -1.14
CA ARG A 274 5.90 8.37 -2.60
C ARG A 274 5.29 7.14 -3.28
N THR A 275 5.41 5.98 -2.65
CA THR A 275 4.80 4.72 -3.12
C THR A 275 3.30 4.65 -2.88
N LEU A 276 2.80 5.35 -1.85
CA LEU A 276 1.37 5.43 -1.51
C LEU A 276 0.72 6.64 -2.20
N TYR A 277 1.38 7.80 -2.11
CA TYR A 277 0.93 9.06 -2.67
C TYR A 277 1.94 9.51 -3.72
N LYS A 278 1.72 9.12 -4.97
CA LYS A 278 2.65 9.41 -6.07
C LYS A 278 2.73 10.92 -6.31
N ALA A 279 3.95 11.47 -6.23
CA ALA A 279 4.22 12.83 -6.67
C ALA A 279 3.98 13.00 -8.17
N LYS A 280 3.52 14.17 -8.59
CA LYS A 280 3.31 14.50 -10.00
C LYS A 280 4.40 15.44 -10.50
N LYS A 281 4.73 15.32 -11.79
CA LYS A 281 5.63 16.25 -12.47
C LYS A 281 5.03 17.66 -12.43
N GLY A 282 5.85 18.67 -12.15
CA GLY A 282 5.41 20.05 -12.00
C GLY A 282 5.09 20.48 -10.57
N GLU A 283 5.01 19.55 -9.60
CA GLU A 283 4.72 19.86 -8.20
C GLU A 283 5.99 20.04 -7.36
N ILE A 284 5.84 20.71 -6.21
CA ILE A 284 6.91 20.88 -5.23
C ILE A 284 6.37 20.41 -3.88
N TYR A 285 7.12 19.53 -3.23
CA TYR A 285 6.76 18.95 -1.93
C TYR A 285 7.69 19.47 -0.85
N VAL A 286 7.12 19.89 0.28
CA VAL A 286 7.83 20.33 1.48
C VAL A 286 7.63 19.27 2.57
N TYR A 287 8.69 18.56 2.86
CA TYR A 287 8.76 17.51 3.86
C TYR A 287 9.14 18.15 5.21
N LEU A 288 8.24 18.01 6.18
CA LEU A 288 8.38 18.48 7.55
C LEU A 288 8.82 17.30 8.41
N TYR A 289 10.13 17.17 8.65
CA TYR A 289 10.66 16.05 9.41
C TYR A 289 11.18 16.50 10.76
N SER A 290 10.47 16.12 11.83
CA SER A 290 10.94 16.26 13.19
C SER A 290 11.56 14.96 13.71
N HIS A 291 12.51 15.02 14.64
CA HIS A 291 13.16 13.87 15.26
C HIS A 291 12.08 12.93 15.84
N PHE A 292 12.16 11.64 15.45
CA PHE A 292 11.14 10.59 15.57
C PHE A 292 10.04 10.53 14.49
N GLY A 293 9.97 11.45 13.55
CA GLY A 293 9.13 11.34 12.35
C GLY A 293 7.63 11.53 12.58
N TYR A 294 7.20 12.04 13.73
CA TYR A 294 5.78 12.13 14.05
C TYR A 294 5.23 13.54 13.93
N TYR A 295 4.22 13.63 13.07
CA TYR A 295 3.16 14.61 13.17
C TYR A 295 2.68 14.78 14.62
N SER A 296 2.37 16.02 15.02
CA SER A 296 1.57 16.30 16.20
C SER A 296 0.64 17.47 15.91
N ASP A 297 -0.53 17.49 16.56
CA ASP A 297 -1.49 18.58 16.39
C ASP A 297 -0.89 19.94 16.79
N ALA A 298 -0.08 19.99 17.86
CA ALA A 298 0.60 21.22 18.29
C ALA A 298 1.51 21.78 17.20
N LEU A 299 2.33 20.91 16.60
CA LEU A 299 3.19 21.31 15.50
C LEU A 299 2.38 21.73 14.27
N TYR A 300 1.36 20.95 13.90
CA TYR A 300 0.54 21.29 12.74
C TYR A 300 -0.19 22.63 12.91
N VAL A 301 -0.81 22.88 14.07
CA VAL A 301 -1.51 24.15 14.35
C VAL A 301 -0.56 25.33 14.27
N GLU A 302 0.67 25.19 14.77
CA GLU A 302 1.71 26.21 14.66
C GLU A 302 2.11 26.50 13.21
N LEU A 303 2.24 25.46 12.38
CA LEU A 303 2.65 25.59 10.97
C LEU A 303 1.51 25.93 10.01
N ALA A 304 0.26 25.67 10.41
CA ALA A 304 -0.93 25.78 9.55
C ALA A 304 -1.09 27.14 8.86
N PRO A 305 -0.81 28.30 9.49
CA PRO A 305 -0.86 29.59 8.80
C PRO A 305 0.08 29.67 7.58
N VAL A 306 1.31 29.16 7.73
CA VAL A 306 2.32 29.16 6.66
C VAL A 306 1.96 28.15 5.58
N ILE A 307 1.54 26.94 5.97
CA ILE A 307 1.09 25.89 5.05
C ILE A 307 -0.07 26.42 4.18
N ARG A 308 -1.09 27.02 4.80
CA ARG A 308 -2.27 27.55 4.09
C ARG A 308 -1.90 28.70 3.14
N ALA A 309 -0.96 29.57 3.53
CA ALA A 309 -0.53 30.69 2.69
C ALA A 309 0.20 30.26 1.40
N HIS A 310 0.80 29.07 1.38
CA HIS A 310 1.56 28.54 0.23
C HIS A 310 0.86 27.38 -0.50
N HIS A 311 -0.30 26.96 -0.03
CA HIS A 311 -1.13 25.97 -0.73
C HIS A 311 -1.97 26.65 -1.83
N PRO A 312 -2.14 26.07 -3.03
CA PRO A 312 -1.69 24.74 -3.46
C PRO A 312 -0.33 24.71 -4.16
N GLN A 313 0.40 25.83 -4.23
CA GLN A 313 1.68 25.91 -4.96
C GLN A 313 2.74 24.98 -4.38
N LEU A 314 2.72 24.80 -3.05
CA LEU A 314 3.53 23.83 -2.32
C LEU A 314 2.64 22.77 -1.68
N ARG A 315 3.07 21.50 -1.75
CA ARG A 315 2.44 20.35 -1.08
C ARG A 315 3.19 20.05 0.20
N PHE A 316 2.53 20.06 1.35
CA PHE A 316 3.18 19.81 2.63
C PHE A 316 2.97 18.38 3.09
N VAL A 317 4.02 17.74 3.60
CA VAL A 317 3.96 16.34 4.03
C VAL A 317 4.74 16.11 5.32
N PHE A 318 4.21 15.27 6.20
CA PHE A 318 4.94 14.63 7.28
C PHE A 318 5.32 13.21 6.82
N PRO A 319 6.58 12.97 6.44
CA PRO A 319 6.99 11.69 5.87
C PRO A 319 7.15 10.60 6.94
N LYS A 320 7.03 9.34 6.54
CA LYS A 320 7.53 8.23 7.35
C LYS A 320 9.06 8.21 7.37
N SER A 321 9.65 7.63 8.42
CA SER A 321 11.11 7.59 8.58
C SER A 321 11.82 6.86 7.43
N ASP A 322 11.21 5.80 6.89
CA ASP A 322 11.77 5.05 5.76
C ASP A 322 11.69 5.81 4.43
N GLU A 323 10.67 6.64 4.21
CA GLU A 323 10.62 7.57 3.06
C GLU A 323 11.80 8.55 3.10
N VAL A 324 12.15 9.04 4.29
CA VAL A 324 13.31 9.92 4.47
C VAL A 324 14.61 9.18 4.16
N THR A 325 14.79 7.97 4.70
CA THR A 325 15.96 7.14 4.42
C THR A 325 16.09 6.84 2.93
N ASP A 326 14.99 6.57 2.25
CA ASP A 326 14.97 6.32 0.81
C ASP A 326 15.39 7.55 0.00
N LEU A 327 14.96 8.75 0.41
CA LEU A 327 15.29 10.02 -0.23
C LEU A 327 16.72 10.49 0.02
N LEU A 328 17.24 10.32 1.24
CA LEU A 328 18.50 10.91 1.68
C LEU A 328 19.66 9.91 1.73
N GLY A 329 19.38 8.61 1.82
CA GLY A 329 20.38 7.54 1.89
C GLY A 329 20.98 7.34 3.28
N THR A 330 20.54 8.12 4.27
CA THR A 330 20.98 8.02 5.66
C THR A 330 19.78 8.15 6.60
N GLU A 331 19.85 7.47 7.74
CA GLU A 331 19.01 7.78 8.88
C GLU A 331 19.48 9.11 9.47
N ASN A 332 19.01 10.23 8.91
CA ASN A 332 19.36 11.54 9.42
C ASN A 332 18.71 11.73 10.79
N SER A 333 19.54 11.80 11.83
CA SER A 333 19.15 12.18 13.18
C SER A 333 19.02 13.69 13.26
N GLY A 334 17.80 14.21 13.27
CA GLY A 334 17.56 15.64 13.50
C GLY A 334 16.24 16.14 12.93
N ASN A 335 16.02 17.44 13.08
CA ASN A 335 14.90 18.14 12.46
C ASN A 335 15.36 18.80 11.18
N PHE A 336 14.60 18.65 10.11
CA PHE A 336 14.89 19.36 8.87
C PHE A 336 13.62 19.65 8.09
N ILE A 337 13.77 20.63 7.20
CA ILE A 337 12.79 20.92 6.16
C ILE A 337 13.45 20.55 4.83
N LEU A 338 12.83 19.61 4.12
CA LEU A 338 13.31 19.16 2.82
C LEU A 338 12.32 19.60 1.74
N VAL A 339 12.80 20.34 0.75
CA VAL A 339 12.04 20.69 -0.45
C VAL A 339 12.43 19.71 -1.56
N ALA A 340 11.46 18.96 -2.05
CA ALA A 340 11.57 18.07 -3.19
C ALA A 340 10.87 18.72 -4.40
N ASP A 341 11.65 19.15 -5.37
CA ASP A 341 11.18 19.85 -6.57
C ASP A 341 11.04 18.87 -7.74
N TYR A 342 9.81 18.65 -8.19
CA TYR A 342 9.47 17.75 -9.29
C TYR A 342 9.18 18.46 -10.62
N ARG A 343 9.46 19.76 -10.74
CA ARG A 343 9.20 20.50 -11.99
C ARG A 343 9.95 19.91 -13.19
N ASP A 344 11.22 19.61 -12.99
CA ASP A 344 12.09 19.01 -14.00
C ASP A 344 12.35 17.51 -13.75
N ALA A 345 11.52 16.85 -12.95
CA ALA A 345 11.80 15.47 -12.54
C ALA A 345 11.77 14.48 -13.72
N THR A 346 12.75 13.58 -13.71
CA THR A 346 12.81 12.37 -14.54
C THR A 346 12.27 11.16 -13.78
N VAL A 347 12.03 10.05 -14.49
CA VAL A 347 11.58 8.81 -13.87
C VAL A 347 12.78 7.98 -13.46
N ASP A 348 12.75 7.47 -12.25
CA ASP A 348 13.68 6.48 -11.76
C ASP A 348 13.35 5.11 -12.33
N VAL A 349 14.24 4.55 -13.13
CA VAL A 349 14.01 3.24 -13.79
C VAL A 349 13.90 2.10 -12.79
N LEU A 350 14.62 2.18 -11.65
CA LEU A 350 14.63 1.11 -10.65
C LEU A 350 13.30 1.05 -9.88
N THR A 351 12.71 2.21 -9.56
CA THR A 351 11.55 2.32 -8.69
C THR A 351 10.26 2.72 -9.41
N GLY A 352 10.36 3.23 -10.65
CA GLY A 352 9.25 3.83 -11.39
C GLY A 352 8.74 5.16 -10.81
N LEU A 353 9.44 5.73 -9.82
CA LEU A 353 9.06 6.97 -9.15
C LEU A 353 9.76 8.18 -9.78
N LEU A 354 9.21 9.37 -9.61
CA LEU A 354 9.89 10.60 -10.05
C LEU A 354 11.11 10.92 -9.15
N ARG A 355 12.17 11.42 -9.77
CA ARG A 355 13.41 11.90 -9.14
C ARG A 355 13.37 13.42 -8.96
N PRO A 356 13.14 13.93 -7.73
CA PRO A 356 13.14 15.36 -7.49
C PRO A 356 14.57 15.90 -7.32
N LYS A 357 14.77 17.18 -7.62
CA LYS A 357 15.87 17.95 -7.02
C LYS A 357 15.56 18.17 -5.54
N LYS A 358 16.53 17.93 -4.67
CA LYS A 358 16.34 17.94 -3.21
C LYS A 358 17.11 19.10 -2.59
N TYR A 359 16.44 19.87 -1.74
CA TYR A 359 17.02 21.00 -1.04
C TYR A 359 16.71 20.90 0.45
N ILE A 360 17.71 21.04 1.31
CA ILE A 360 17.53 20.76 2.74
C ILE A 360 17.93 21.94 3.60
N LYS A 361 17.12 22.20 4.63
CA LYS A 361 17.45 23.05 5.76
C LYS A 361 17.57 22.19 7.01
N GLN A 362 18.78 22.02 7.51
CA GLN A 362 18.99 21.44 8.83
C GLN A 362 18.60 22.45 9.89
N LEU A 363 17.93 21.99 10.95
CA LEU A 363 17.49 22.85 12.05
C LEU A 363 18.26 22.49 13.31
N GLU A 364 18.80 23.50 13.98
CA GLU A 364 19.52 23.34 15.25
C GLU A 364 18.55 23.17 16.43
N SER A 365 17.30 23.64 16.30
CA SER A 365 16.29 23.55 17.34
C SER A 365 15.71 22.14 17.47
N GLU A 366 15.24 21.80 18.67
CA GLU A 366 14.53 20.53 18.94
C GLU A 366 13.15 20.44 18.27
N LYS A 367 12.61 21.54 17.74
CA LYS A 367 11.31 21.56 17.04
C LYS A 367 11.34 22.45 15.80
N ILE A 368 10.54 22.09 14.81
CA ILE A 368 10.22 22.94 13.65
C ILE A 368 9.21 23.99 14.11
N ASN A 369 9.37 25.24 13.67
CA ASN A 369 8.40 26.32 13.90
C ASN A 369 8.03 27.07 12.60
N ALA A 370 7.03 27.96 12.70
CA ALA A 370 6.49 28.70 11.55
C ALA A 370 7.51 29.65 10.91
N GLU A 371 8.39 30.26 11.71
CA GLU A 371 9.45 31.16 11.23
C GLU A 371 10.47 30.39 10.39
N GLN A 372 10.94 29.24 10.90
CA GLN A 372 11.89 28.36 10.22
C GLN A 372 11.33 27.84 8.90
N LEU A 373 10.04 27.47 8.87
CA LEU A 373 9.35 27.06 7.66
C LEU A 373 9.26 28.18 6.63
N SER A 374 8.84 29.37 7.06
CA SER A 374 8.78 30.54 6.18
C SER A 374 10.15 30.90 5.61
N GLN A 375 11.19 30.85 6.46
CA GLN A 375 12.55 31.12 6.05
C GLN A 375 13.06 30.06 5.06
N ALA A 376 12.76 28.77 5.26
CA ALA A 376 13.16 27.71 4.34
C ALA A 376 12.51 27.88 2.95
N ILE A 377 11.21 28.22 2.91
CA ILE A 377 10.49 28.49 1.67
C ILE A 377 11.07 29.71 0.96
N ASN A 378 11.35 30.79 1.69
CA ASN A 378 11.97 31.98 1.12
C ASN A 378 13.37 31.67 0.57
N GLN A 379 14.22 30.96 1.31
CA GLN A 379 15.54 30.55 0.86
C GLN A 379 15.46 29.69 -0.41
N PHE A 380 14.51 28.76 -0.48
CA PHE A 380 14.27 27.96 -1.68
C PHE A 380 13.88 28.84 -2.88
N ASN A 381 12.93 29.77 -2.71
CA ASN A 381 12.48 30.67 -3.77
C ASN A 381 13.58 31.60 -4.30
N HIS A 382 14.55 31.96 -3.46
CA HIS A 382 15.70 32.79 -3.84
C HIS A 382 16.93 31.96 -4.26
N ASN A 383 16.82 30.63 -4.38
CA ASN A 383 17.91 29.69 -4.67
C ASN A 383 19.07 29.72 -3.66
N GLU A 384 18.78 30.08 -2.41
CA GLU A 384 19.74 30.13 -1.30
C GLU A 384 19.76 28.83 -0.47
N LEU A 385 18.77 27.95 -0.67
CA LEU A 385 18.70 26.68 0.04
C LEU A 385 19.66 25.65 -0.57
N ALA A 386 20.44 24.96 0.26
CA ALA A 386 21.45 24.02 -0.21
C ALA A 386 20.82 22.81 -0.91
N GLN A 387 21.22 22.56 -2.16
CA GLN A 387 20.86 21.34 -2.88
C GLN A 387 21.68 20.17 -2.36
N ILE A 388 21.04 19.00 -2.26
CA ILE A 388 21.68 17.75 -1.85
C ILE A 388 21.38 16.63 -2.84
N LYS A 389 22.28 15.64 -2.87
CA LYS A 389 22.09 14.37 -3.57
C LYS A 389 22.12 13.24 -2.55
N LYS A 390 21.30 12.20 -2.76
CA LYS A 390 21.49 10.90 -2.11
C LYS A 390 22.83 10.36 -2.58
N SER A 391 23.74 10.09 -1.65
CA SER A 391 25.07 9.59 -1.96
C SER A 391 25.51 8.62 -0.89
N GLU A 392 26.12 7.51 -1.30
CA GLU A 392 26.91 6.71 -0.37
C GLU A 392 28.19 7.46 0.05
N LYS A 393 28.87 6.94 1.08
CA LYS A 393 30.14 7.49 1.54
C LYS A 393 31.22 7.28 0.48
N GLU A 394 32.02 8.31 0.26
CA GLU A 394 33.15 8.22 -0.66
C GLU A 394 34.14 7.12 -0.22
N VAL A 395 34.50 6.28 -1.18
CA VAL A 395 35.47 5.20 -0.98
C VAL A 395 36.79 5.57 -1.64
N LYS A 396 37.85 5.66 -0.84
CA LYS A 396 39.21 5.84 -1.36
C LYS A 396 39.66 4.56 -2.07
N ARG A 397 40.26 4.73 -3.25
CA ARG A 397 40.81 3.61 -4.01
C ARG A 397 41.96 2.92 -3.26
N ILE A 398 41.93 1.60 -3.23
CA ILE A 398 43.07 0.78 -2.80
C ILE A 398 43.77 0.26 -4.07
N ALA A 399 45.10 0.31 -4.10
CA ALA A 399 45.89 0.06 -5.31
C ALA A 399 45.87 -1.41 -5.80
N GLN A 400 45.60 -2.37 -4.93
CA GLN A 400 45.78 -3.81 -5.18
C GLN A 400 44.49 -4.51 -5.62
N GLU A 401 43.90 -4.06 -6.73
CA GLU A 401 42.70 -4.68 -7.35
C GLU A 401 41.37 -4.30 -6.71
N ASN A 402 40.89 -3.10 -7.04
CA ASN A 402 39.46 -2.82 -7.21
C ASN A 402 39.32 -1.66 -8.20
N TYR A 403 38.27 -1.71 -9.02
CA TYR A 403 37.76 -0.54 -9.73
C TYR A 403 37.38 0.55 -8.73
N GLN A 404 37.36 1.81 -9.16
CA GLN A 404 36.96 2.94 -8.30
C GLN A 404 35.45 2.88 -8.03
N ILE A 405 35.03 2.99 -6.77
CA ILE A 405 33.61 3.16 -6.43
C ILE A 405 33.28 4.66 -6.50
N VAL A 406 32.35 5.00 -7.38
CA VAL A 406 31.83 6.35 -7.59
C VAL A 406 30.51 6.48 -6.85
N CYS A 407 30.32 7.61 -6.17
CA CYS A 407 29.09 8.00 -5.51
C CYS A 407 28.60 9.35 -6.06
N ALA A 408 27.37 9.76 -5.75
CA ALA A 408 26.81 10.98 -6.33
C ALA A 408 27.62 12.25 -6.02
N ASN A 409 28.28 12.31 -4.85
CA ASN A 409 29.08 13.45 -4.42
C ASN A 409 30.42 13.61 -5.15
N ASN A 410 31.03 12.51 -5.62
CA ASN A 410 32.32 12.53 -6.33
C ASN A 410 32.18 12.22 -7.83
N PHE A 411 30.93 12.11 -8.32
CA PHE A 411 30.66 11.81 -9.72
C PHE A 411 31.31 12.83 -10.65
N ASP A 412 31.03 14.12 -10.44
CA ASP A 412 31.52 15.18 -11.34
C ASP A 412 33.05 15.25 -11.34
N THR A 413 33.70 15.01 -10.19
CA THR A 413 35.16 15.09 -10.06
C THR A 413 35.88 13.86 -10.61
N LEU A 414 35.26 12.69 -10.58
CA LEU A 414 35.88 11.44 -11.04
C LEU A 414 35.50 11.07 -12.47
N VAL A 415 34.26 11.34 -12.88
CA VAL A 415 33.65 10.85 -14.13
C VAL A 415 33.71 11.90 -15.23
N LEU A 416 33.55 13.19 -14.89
CA LEU A 416 33.57 14.30 -15.86
C LEU A 416 34.94 15.00 -15.91
N ASP A 417 36.00 14.31 -15.52
CA ASP A 417 37.37 14.79 -15.59
C ASP A 417 37.84 14.82 -17.07
N PRO A 418 38.12 16.01 -17.66
CA PRO A 418 38.48 16.12 -19.07
C PRO A 418 39.85 15.50 -19.41
N GLU A 419 40.66 15.13 -18.40
CA GLU A 419 41.94 14.47 -18.62
C GLU A 419 41.85 12.94 -18.60
N LYS A 420 40.66 12.38 -18.31
CA LYS A 420 40.46 10.94 -18.16
C LYS A 420 39.37 10.40 -19.08
N ILE A 421 39.61 9.20 -19.60
CA ILE A 421 38.57 8.34 -20.16
C ILE A 421 38.05 7.48 -19.01
N VAL A 422 36.76 7.60 -18.69
CA VAL A 422 36.14 6.88 -17.58
C VAL A 422 35.22 5.78 -18.12
N LEU A 423 35.56 4.53 -17.79
CA LEU A 423 34.69 3.38 -17.98
C LEU A 423 33.88 3.21 -16.69
N LEU A 424 32.58 3.49 -16.75
CA LEU A 424 31.71 3.42 -15.59
C LEU A 424 30.65 2.33 -15.76
N PHE A 425 30.66 1.38 -14.83
CA PHE A 425 29.65 0.34 -14.71
C PHE A 425 28.60 0.72 -13.66
N TYR A 426 27.40 1.03 -14.13
CA TYR A 426 26.22 1.26 -13.30
C TYR A 426 25.54 -0.05 -12.93
N HIS A 427 25.32 -0.27 -11.64
CA HIS A 427 24.72 -1.49 -11.11
C HIS A 427 23.72 -1.22 -9.98
N VAL A 428 23.10 -2.30 -9.51
CA VAL A 428 22.22 -2.29 -8.33
C VAL A 428 22.67 -3.41 -7.40
N GLN A 429 22.90 -3.11 -6.13
CA GLN A 429 23.25 -4.11 -5.13
C GLN A 429 22.20 -5.24 -5.08
N GLY A 430 22.65 -6.50 -5.13
CA GLY A 430 21.77 -7.67 -5.10
C GLY A 430 21.22 -8.12 -6.47
N CYS A 431 21.52 -7.38 -7.54
CA CYS A 431 21.23 -7.77 -8.92
C CYS A 431 21.95 -9.07 -9.31
N LYS A 432 21.19 -10.10 -9.73
CA LYS A 432 21.76 -11.41 -10.12
C LYS A 432 22.45 -11.34 -11.48
N GLU A 433 21.87 -10.55 -12.36
CA GLU A 433 22.30 -10.28 -13.74
C GLU A 433 23.62 -9.51 -13.77
N CYS A 434 23.93 -8.76 -12.71
CA CYS A 434 25.14 -7.96 -12.57
C CYS A 434 26.37 -8.82 -12.18
N LYS A 435 26.17 -10.03 -11.62
CA LYS A 435 27.27 -10.86 -11.10
C LYS A 435 28.34 -11.23 -12.15
N PRO A 436 27.97 -11.69 -13.36
CA PRO A 436 28.98 -12.00 -14.38
C PRO A 436 29.78 -10.75 -14.78
N LEU A 437 29.10 -9.60 -14.82
CA LEU A 437 29.72 -8.34 -15.21
C LEU A 437 30.70 -7.84 -14.16
N PHE A 438 30.43 -8.01 -12.86
CA PHE A 438 31.40 -7.71 -11.81
C PHE A 438 32.71 -8.49 -11.95
N SER A 439 32.64 -9.81 -12.20
CA SER A 439 33.83 -10.63 -12.41
C SER A 439 34.63 -10.18 -13.63
N PHE A 440 33.94 -9.83 -14.71
CA PHE A 440 34.58 -9.27 -15.90
C PHE A 440 35.17 -7.88 -15.67
N TRP A 441 34.50 -7.04 -14.86
CA TRP A 441 34.93 -5.67 -14.55
C TRP A 441 36.23 -5.63 -13.75
N SER A 442 36.43 -6.58 -12.84
CA SER A 442 37.71 -6.74 -12.14
C SER A 442 38.86 -7.00 -13.12
N ASN A 443 38.65 -7.86 -14.13
CA ASN A 443 39.66 -8.12 -15.16
C ASN A 443 39.98 -6.86 -15.98
N ILE A 444 38.95 -6.08 -16.36
CA ILE A 444 39.13 -4.80 -17.06
C ILE A 444 39.95 -3.82 -16.20
N SER A 445 39.60 -3.68 -14.92
CA SER A 445 40.33 -2.81 -14.00
C SER A 445 41.79 -3.22 -13.87
N ASN A 446 42.08 -4.52 -13.74
CA ASN A 446 43.45 -5.03 -13.64
C ASN A 446 44.25 -4.76 -14.92
N PHE A 447 43.64 -4.97 -16.09
CA PHE A 447 44.27 -4.70 -17.38
C PHE A 447 44.70 -3.22 -17.51
N PHE A 448 43.79 -2.28 -17.25
CA PHE A 448 44.07 -0.85 -17.44
C PHE A 448 44.97 -0.28 -16.35
N HIS A 449 44.75 -0.66 -15.09
CA HIS A 449 45.41 -0.02 -13.96
C HIS A 449 46.71 -0.70 -13.51
N LEU A 450 46.84 -2.02 -13.67
CA LEU A 450 47.97 -2.80 -13.14
C LEU A 450 48.91 -3.29 -14.24
N GLU A 451 48.37 -3.97 -15.25
CA GLU A 451 49.17 -4.61 -16.31
C GLU A 451 49.78 -3.57 -17.25
N ASN A 452 48.96 -2.66 -17.78
CA ASN A 452 49.38 -1.69 -18.79
C ASN A 452 49.56 -0.27 -18.26
N LYS A 453 49.04 0.02 -17.06
CA LYS A 453 49.19 1.31 -16.35
C LYS A 453 48.80 2.53 -17.20
N TYR A 454 47.65 2.44 -17.88
CA TYR A 454 47.06 3.58 -18.60
C TYR A 454 46.62 4.66 -17.60
N LYS A 455 47.45 5.67 -17.39
CA LYS A 455 47.24 6.70 -16.37
C LYS A 455 45.99 7.56 -16.57
N ASN A 456 45.51 7.67 -17.81
CA ASN A 456 44.36 8.48 -18.20
C ASN A 456 43.07 7.65 -18.32
N VAL A 457 43.09 6.36 -17.96
CA VAL A 457 41.88 5.53 -17.97
C VAL A 457 41.48 5.22 -16.55
N LEU A 458 40.23 5.51 -16.20
CA LEU A 458 39.63 5.15 -14.91
C LEU A 458 38.54 4.10 -15.12
N VAL A 459 38.72 2.93 -14.52
CA VAL A 459 37.67 1.90 -14.44
C VAL A 459 36.94 2.03 -13.11
N ALA A 460 35.62 2.23 -13.16
CA ALA A 460 34.79 2.59 -12.01
C ALA A 460 33.44 1.89 -11.99
N THR A 461 32.78 1.88 -10.83
CA THR A 461 31.41 1.38 -10.63
C THR A 461 30.58 2.37 -9.83
N MET A 462 29.26 2.40 -10.04
CA MET A 462 28.33 3.20 -9.24
C MET A 462 27.04 2.43 -8.96
N ASP A 463 26.61 2.42 -7.69
CA ASP A 463 25.35 1.79 -7.30
C ASP A 463 24.17 2.76 -7.41
N ALA A 464 23.24 2.47 -8.30
CA ALA A 464 22.09 3.32 -8.58
C ALA A 464 21.00 3.30 -7.49
N LYS A 465 21.01 2.32 -6.58
CA LYS A 465 20.08 2.28 -5.44
C LYS A 465 20.54 3.19 -4.32
N LEU A 466 21.86 3.30 -4.15
CA LEU A 466 22.49 4.05 -3.07
C LEU A 466 22.80 5.50 -3.42
N ASN A 467 22.75 5.86 -4.71
CA ASN A 467 23.12 7.18 -5.19
C ASN A 467 22.05 7.75 -6.12
N ASP A 468 21.82 9.07 -6.04
CA ASP A 468 21.09 9.76 -7.09
C ASP A 468 21.91 9.75 -8.38
N MET A 469 21.24 9.40 -9.47
CA MET A 469 21.87 9.35 -10.79
C MET A 469 22.02 10.77 -11.35
N THR A 470 23.25 11.20 -11.62
CA THR A 470 23.53 12.43 -12.36
C THR A 470 23.30 12.24 -13.87
N ASP A 471 23.65 11.07 -14.41
CA ASP A 471 23.40 10.72 -15.80
C ASP A 471 21.98 10.19 -15.98
N GLU A 472 21.13 11.00 -16.60
CA GLU A 472 19.73 10.68 -16.87
C GLU A 472 19.54 9.79 -18.10
N SER A 473 20.60 9.54 -18.88
CA SER A 473 20.54 8.64 -20.05
C SER A 473 20.51 7.16 -19.67
N ILE A 474 20.81 6.83 -18.40
CA ILE A 474 20.79 5.46 -17.90
C ILE A 474 19.35 4.98 -17.68
N ASP A 475 18.88 4.14 -18.59
CA ASP A 475 17.50 3.65 -18.64
C ASP A 475 17.33 2.15 -18.34
N PHE A 476 18.42 1.44 -18.01
CA PHE A 476 18.40 0.07 -17.47
C PHE A 476 19.66 -0.25 -16.65
N TYR A 477 19.60 -1.32 -15.85
CA TYR A 477 20.73 -1.86 -15.09
C TYR A 477 20.84 -3.38 -15.29
N PRO A 478 22.05 -3.96 -15.40
CA PRO A 478 23.35 -3.28 -15.44
C PRO A 478 23.58 -2.48 -16.74
N SER A 479 24.35 -1.40 -16.66
CA SER A 479 24.75 -0.58 -17.82
C SER A 479 26.21 -0.18 -17.74
N VAL A 480 26.90 -0.10 -18.89
CA VAL A 480 28.28 0.38 -18.99
C VAL A 480 28.32 1.59 -19.90
N VAL A 481 28.94 2.66 -19.41
CA VAL A 481 29.09 3.91 -20.16
C VAL A 481 30.56 4.30 -20.22
N ILE A 482 30.95 4.88 -21.35
CA ILE A 482 32.26 5.47 -21.56
C ILE A 482 32.09 6.98 -21.56
N TYR A 483 32.79 7.64 -20.65
CA TYR A 483 32.93 9.09 -20.63
C TYR A 483 34.28 9.44 -21.28
N PRO A 484 34.29 9.98 -22.51
CA PRO A 484 35.52 10.39 -23.17
C PRO A 484 36.02 11.74 -22.61
N THR A 485 37.28 12.07 -22.93
CA THR A 485 37.93 13.37 -22.65
C THR A 485 37.28 14.53 -23.37
#